data_AF-A0A9Q0JNJ9-F1
#
_entry.id   AF-A0A9Q0JNJ9-F1
#
_cell.length_a   1.000
_cell.length_b   1.000
_cell.length_c   1.000
_cell.angle_alpha   90.00
_cell.angle_beta   90.00
_cell.angle_gamma   90.00
#
_symmetry.space_group_name_H-M   'P 1'
#
loop_
_entity.id
_entity.type
_entity.pdbx_description
1 polymer ?
#
loop_
_entity_poly.entity_id
_entity_poly.type
_entity_poly.pdbx_seq_one_letter_code
_entity_poly.pdbx_strand_id
1 'polypeptide(L)'
;MAAWGIPIDWMLDSGIVSKIKQGSKRLAKIYMERVVRELKLRRNRDRESNQEGLLLEGVRFAYRAHQVAGGLDSETLCAFEEMRRHFAGHLQGGSRDLIAAAIPSS
;
A
#
# COMPACT_ATOMS: atom_id res chain seq x y z
N MET A 1 -11.25 -35.79 -8.09
CA MET A 1 -11.59 -34.55 -7.37
C MET A 1 -11.76 -33.45 -8.40
N ALA A 2 -12.99 -33.06 -8.71
CA ALA A 2 -13.25 -31.96 -9.64
C ALA A 2 -12.86 -30.65 -8.95
N ALA A 3 -11.83 -29.98 -9.46
CA ALA A 3 -11.57 -28.60 -9.09
C ALA A 3 -12.75 -27.78 -9.62
N TRP A 4 -13.48 -27.12 -8.73
CA TRP A 4 -14.46 -26.11 -9.10
C TRP A 4 -13.69 -24.91 -9.64
N GLY A 5 -13.24 -25.02 -10.89
CA GLY A 5 -12.50 -23.99 -11.58
C GLY A 5 -13.42 -22.79 -11.71
N ILE A 6 -13.10 -21.71 -11.00
CA ILE A 6 -13.68 -20.41 -11.30
C ILE A 6 -13.36 -20.18 -12.78
N PRO A 7 -14.37 -20.05 -13.67
CA PRO A 7 -14.11 -19.85 -15.08
C PRO A 7 -13.55 -18.44 -15.23
N ILE A 8 -12.23 -18.28 -15.19
CA ILE A 8 -11.57 -16.96 -15.23
C ILE A 8 -11.40 -16.45 -16.66
N ASP A 9 -11.64 -17.30 -17.67
CA ASP A 9 -11.46 -16.95 -19.08
C ASP A 9 -12.37 -15.79 -19.51
N TRP A 10 -13.65 -15.80 -19.10
CA TRP A 10 -14.54 -14.66 -19.37
C TRP A 10 -14.07 -13.36 -18.71
N MET A 11 -13.35 -13.44 -17.58
CA MET A 11 -12.78 -12.25 -16.93
C MET A 11 -11.61 -11.68 -17.74
N LEU A 12 -10.82 -12.56 -18.36
CA LEU A 12 -9.74 -12.15 -19.25
C LEU A 12 -10.32 -11.50 -20.52
N ASP A 13 -11.30 -12.16 -21.16
CA ASP A 13 -11.89 -11.70 -22.42
C ASP A 13 -12.70 -10.40 -22.28
N SER A 14 -13.41 -10.22 -21.16
CA SER A 14 -14.20 -9.01 -20.90
C SER A 14 -13.36 -7.79 -20.47
N GLY A 15 -12.06 -7.99 -20.22
CA GLY A 15 -11.17 -6.95 -19.70
C GLY A 15 -11.46 -6.56 -18.25
N ILE A 16 -12.30 -7.30 -17.50
CA ILE A 16 -12.63 -6.98 -16.11
C ILE A 16 -11.37 -7.06 -15.22
N VAL A 17 -10.41 -7.92 -15.55
CA VAL A 17 -9.11 -7.99 -14.86
C VAL A 17 -8.37 -6.65 -14.94
N SER A 18 -8.39 -5.99 -16.10
CA SER A 18 -7.76 -4.67 -16.27
C SER A 18 -8.44 -3.61 -15.40
N LYS A 19 -9.78 -3.62 -15.35
CA LYS A 19 -10.57 -2.71 -14.49
C LYS A 19 -10.31 -2.94 -13.01
N ILE A 20 -10.19 -4.20 -12.57
CA ILE A 20 -9.84 -4.55 -11.20
C ILE A 20 -8.45 -4.00 -10.87
N LYS A 21 -7.45 -4.25 -11.72
CA LYS A 21 -6.08 -3.71 -11.52
C LYS A 21 -6.08 -2.19 -11.42
N GLN A 22 -6.80 -1.50 -12.30
CA GLN A 22 -6.90 -0.04 -12.27
C GLN A 22 -7.60 0.47 -11.00
N GLY A 23 -8.71 -0.19 -10.60
CA GLY A 23 -9.40 0.11 -9.35
C GLY A 23 -8.52 -0.07 -8.12
N SER A 24 -7.72 -1.14 -8.08
CA SER A 24 -6.72 -1.39 -7.03
C SER A 24 -5.68 -0.28 -6.96
N LYS A 25 -5.15 0.19 -8.10
CA LYS A 25 -4.19 1.33 -8.13
C LYS A 25 -4.82 2.60 -7.57
N ARG A 26 -6.04 2.93 -8.02
CA ARG A 26 -6.76 4.11 -7.53
C ARG A 26 -7.03 4.04 -6.02
N LEU A 27 -7.44 2.88 -5.53
CA LEU A 27 -7.66 2.67 -4.10
C LEU A 27 -6.36 2.79 -3.30
N ALA A 28 -5.25 2.25 -3.82
CA ALA A 28 -3.91 2.41 -3.27
C ALA A 28 -3.59 3.90 -3.08
N LYS A 29 -3.71 4.70 -4.13
CA LYS A 29 -3.49 6.15 -4.08
C LYS A 29 -4.32 6.84 -2.99
N ILE A 30 -5.65 6.66 -3.02
CA ILE A 30 -6.57 7.31 -2.05
C ILE A 30 -6.21 6.94 -0.61
N TYR A 31 -5.89 5.67 -0.37
CA TYR A 31 -5.50 5.21 0.96
C TYR A 31 -4.17 5.85 1.39
N MET A 32 -3.18 5.92 0.49
CA MET A 32 -1.89 6.50 0.80
C MET A 32 -1.99 7.99 1.15
N GLU A 33 -2.74 8.76 0.35
CA GLU A 33 -3.03 10.17 0.62
C GLU A 33 -3.73 10.36 1.97
N ARG A 34 -4.67 9.47 2.31
CA ARG A 34 -5.38 9.50 3.60
C ARG A 34 -4.42 9.26 4.77
N VAL A 35 -3.52 8.28 4.67
CA VAL A 35 -2.52 8.00 5.71
C VAL A 35 -1.64 9.22 5.94
N VAL A 36 -1.11 9.82 4.87
CA VAL A 36 -0.30 11.04 4.95
C VAL A 36 -1.05 12.19 5.63
N ARG A 37 -2.31 12.42 5.24
CA ARG A 37 -3.15 13.46 5.85
C ARG A 37 -3.39 13.22 7.34
N GLU A 38 -3.71 11.99 7.72
CA GLU A 38 -3.97 11.63 9.12
C GLU A 38 -2.72 11.85 9.98
N LEU A 39 -1.54 11.49 9.48
CA LEU A 39 -0.26 11.71 10.16
C LEU A 39 0.04 13.20 10.34
N LYS A 40 -0.21 14.03 9.31
CA LYS A 40 -0.05 15.49 9.38
C LYS A 40 -0.96 16.09 10.45
N LEU A 41 -2.22 15.63 10.56
CA LEU A 41 -3.18 16.10 11.57
C LEU A 41 -2.84 15.64 13.00
N ARG A 42 -2.29 14.43 13.16
CA ARG A 42 -1.99 13.82 14.47
C ARG A 42 -0.61 14.16 15.05
N ARG A 43 0.27 14.80 14.27
CA ARG A 43 1.68 15.11 14.66
C ARG A 43 1.84 15.82 16.02
N ASN A 44 0.80 16.47 16.54
CA ASN A 44 0.83 17.19 17.82
C ASN A 44 -0.09 16.60 18.91
N ARG A 45 -0.79 15.48 18.67
CA ARG A 45 -1.85 14.98 19.58
C ARG A 45 -1.76 13.52 20.00
N ASP A 46 -1.06 12.65 19.27
CA ASP A 46 -1.04 11.20 19.52
C ASP A 46 0.33 10.65 19.90
N ARG A 47 0.35 9.46 20.52
CA ARG A 47 1.58 8.69 20.78
C ARG A 47 2.24 8.29 19.46
N GLU A 48 3.55 8.49 19.37
CA GLU A 48 4.41 8.15 18.23
C GLU A 48 4.17 6.72 17.71
N SER A 49 3.96 5.75 18.62
CA SER A 49 3.68 4.35 18.32
C SER A 49 2.43 4.12 17.46
N ASN A 50 1.39 4.93 17.63
CA ASN A 50 0.16 4.81 16.84
C ASN A 50 0.35 5.32 15.41
N GLN A 51 1.23 6.32 15.23
CA GLN A 51 1.58 6.85 13.93
C GLN A 51 2.45 5.87 13.14
N GLU A 52 3.40 5.21 13.79
CA GLU A 52 4.22 4.15 13.20
C GLU A 52 3.39 2.95 12.73
N GLY A 53 2.42 2.51 13.55
CA GLY A 53 1.50 1.41 13.17
C GLY A 53 0.68 1.72 11.91
N LEU A 54 0.11 2.93 11.85
CA LEU A 54 -0.66 3.39 10.68
C LEU A 54 0.21 3.45 9.41
N LEU A 55 1.45 3.92 9.54
CA LEU A 55 2.42 3.96 8.44
C LEU A 55 2.79 2.55 7.96
N LEU A 56 3.01 1.60 8.88
CA LEU A 56 3.37 0.23 8.54
C LEU A 56 2.24 -0.48 7.77
N GLU A 57 1.00 -0.31 8.20
CA GLU A 57 -0.17 -0.80 7.47
C GLU A 57 -0.31 -0.12 6.10
N GLY A 58 -0.06 1.20 6.06
CA GLY A 58 0.17 2.01 4.86
C GLY A 58 1.02 1.32 3.80
N VAL A 59 2.24 0.97 4.19
CA VAL A 59 3.26 0.37 3.33
C VAL A 59 2.86 -1.05 2.89
N ARG A 60 2.36 -1.88 3.82
CA ARG A 60 1.91 -3.25 3.50
C ARG A 60 0.78 -3.26 2.49
N PHE A 61 -0.18 -2.35 2.63
CA PHE A 61 -1.27 -2.20 1.68
C PHE A 61 -0.78 -1.78 0.29
N ALA A 62 0.10 -0.77 0.23
CA ALA A 62 0.71 -0.31 -1.02
C ALA A 62 1.42 -1.45 -1.77
N TYR A 63 2.16 -2.29 -1.04
CA TYR A 63 2.84 -3.46 -1.59
C TYR A 63 1.86 -4.50 -2.13
N ARG A 64 0.79 -4.81 -1.40
CA ARG A 64 -0.27 -5.71 -1.89
C ARG A 64 -0.94 -5.19 -3.16
N ALA A 65 -1.23 -3.89 -3.22
CA ALA A 65 -1.79 -3.28 -4.42
C ALA A 65 -0.83 -3.35 -5.61
N HIS A 66 0.48 -3.16 -5.38
CA HIS A 66 1.52 -3.33 -6.39
C HIS A 66 1.53 -4.76 -6.96
N GLN A 67 1.51 -5.79 -6.10
CA GLN A 67 1.49 -7.19 -6.51
C GLN A 67 0.25 -7.54 -7.37
N VAL A 68 -0.92 -7.04 -6.97
CA VAL A 68 -2.18 -7.29 -7.70
C VAL A 68 -2.19 -6.57 -9.04
N ALA A 69 -1.71 -5.34 -9.08
CA ALA A 69 -1.78 -4.49 -10.26
C ALA A 69 -0.63 -4.72 -11.26
N GLY A 70 0.43 -5.43 -10.85
CA GLY A 70 1.65 -5.62 -11.64
C GLY A 70 2.46 -4.32 -11.77
N GLY A 71 2.41 -3.46 -10.75
CA GLY A 71 3.00 -2.12 -10.79
C GLY A 71 2.03 -1.02 -10.38
N LEU A 72 2.58 0.09 -9.90
CA LEU A 72 1.85 1.33 -9.60
C LEU A 72 2.16 2.35 -10.70
N ASP A 73 1.20 3.21 -11.04
CA ASP A 73 1.46 4.35 -11.92
C ASP A 73 2.29 5.44 -11.22
N SER A 74 2.80 6.40 -11.98
CA SER A 74 3.69 7.45 -11.48
C SER A 74 3.05 8.30 -10.38
N GLU A 75 1.76 8.57 -10.49
CA GLU A 75 1.02 9.36 -9.50
C GLU A 75 0.87 8.57 -8.18
N THR A 76 0.55 7.28 -8.27
CA THR A 76 0.43 6.40 -7.11
C THR A 76 1.79 6.14 -6.45
N LEU A 77 2.86 6.04 -7.24
CA LEU A 77 4.24 5.96 -6.73
C LEU A 77 4.64 7.24 -5.99
N CYS A 78 4.30 8.41 -6.51
CA CYS A 78 4.57 9.69 -5.86
C CYS A 78 3.90 9.75 -4.48
N ALA A 79 2.63 9.34 -4.37
CA ALA A 79 1.91 9.27 -3.10
C ALA A 79 2.56 8.27 -2.12
N PHE A 80 3.05 7.14 -2.63
CA PHE A 80 3.79 6.15 -1.83
C PHE A 80 5.11 6.71 -1.29
N GLU A 81 5.87 7.42 -2.11
CA GLU A 81 7.13 8.04 -1.70
C GLU A 81 6.95 9.16 -0.68
N GLU A 82 5.87 9.95 -0.79
CA GLU A 82 5.51 10.92 0.23
C GLU A 82 5.23 10.24 1.57
N MET A 83 4.43 9.16 1.58
CA MET A 83 4.20 8.36 2.79
C MET A 83 5.51 7.80 3.37
N ARG A 84 6.39 7.24 2.53
CA ARG A 84 7.69 6.72 2.97
C ARG A 84 8.61 7.79 3.56
N ARG A 85 8.57 9.02 3.06
CA ARG A 85 9.36 10.13 3.63
C ARG A 85 8.90 10.46 5.05
N HIS A 86 7.59 10.45 5.30
CA HIS A 86 7.06 10.57 6.66
C HIS A 86 7.52 9.41 7.56
N PHE A 87 7.61 8.22 7.00
CA PHE A 87 8.13 7.05 7.69
C PHE A 87 9.62 7.17 8.07
N ALA A 88 10.48 7.64 7.17
CA ALA A 88 11.90 7.85 7.44
C ALA A 88 12.18 8.98 8.44
N GLY A 89 11.29 9.98 8.53
CA GLY A 89 11.39 11.07 9.49
C GLY A 89 11.05 10.69 10.94
N HIS A 90 10.24 9.65 11.14
CA HIS A 90 9.80 9.15 12.46
C HIS A 90 10.73 8.08 13.05
N LEU A 91 11.56 7.41 12.23
CA LEU A 91 12.44 6.34 12.67
C LEU A 91 13.72 6.84 13.37
N GLN A 92 13.69 7.00 14.69
CA GLN A 92 14.91 6.89 15.50
C GLN A 92 15.22 5.42 15.82
N GLY A 93 16.27 4.90 15.18
CA GLY A 93 17.11 3.79 15.67
C GLY A 93 16.55 2.36 15.64
N GLY A 94 15.38 2.07 16.21
CA GLY A 94 14.98 0.70 16.56
C GLY A 94 14.00 -0.01 15.62
N SER A 95 13.19 0.73 14.85
CA SER A 95 12.05 0.17 14.09
C SER A 95 12.38 -0.11 12.60
N ARG A 96 13.64 0.09 12.18
CA ARG A 96 14.13 -0.22 10.82
C ARG A 96 14.06 -1.72 10.47
N ASP A 97 14.39 -2.59 11.42
CA ASP A 97 14.46 -4.05 11.19
C ASP A 97 13.08 -4.69 11.03
N LEU A 98 12.06 -4.15 11.70
CA LEU A 98 10.67 -4.61 11.61
C LEU A 98 10.06 -4.38 10.21
N ILE A 99 10.67 -3.53 9.40
CA ILE A 99 10.10 -3.05 8.14
C ILE A 99 10.87 -3.55 6.94
N ALA A 100 12.18 -3.75 7.10
CA ALA A 100 12.92 -4.67 6.23
C ALA A 100 12.27 -6.06 6.21
N ALA A 101 11.66 -6.50 7.32
CA ALA A 101 10.88 -7.74 7.37
C ALA A 101 9.46 -7.65 6.75
N ALA A 102 8.88 -6.44 6.64
CA ALA A 102 7.51 -6.24 6.14
C ALA A 102 7.42 -6.06 4.63
N ILE A 103 8.54 -5.70 3.97
CA ILE A 103 8.69 -5.68 2.52
C ILE A 103 9.53 -6.91 2.15
N PRO A 104 8.94 -7.99 1.63
CA PRO A 104 9.72 -9.14 1.17
C PRO A 104 10.67 -8.67 0.06
N SER A 105 11.95 -9.04 0.18
CA SER A 105 12.91 -8.97 -0.92
C SER A 105 12.32 -9.75 -2.10
N SER A 106 12.15 -9.08 -3.23
CA SER A 106 11.77 -9.73 -4.50
C SER A 106 12.76 -10.80 -4.91
#